data_AF-A0A1X7JF36-F1
#
_entry.id   AF-A0A1X7JF36-F1
#
_cell.length_a   1.000
_cell.length_b   1.000
_cell.length_c   1.000
_cell.angle_alpha   90.00
_cell.angle_beta   90.00
_cell.angle_gamma   90.00
#
_symmetry.space_group_name_H-M   'P 1'
#
loop_
_entity.id
_entity.type
_entity.pdbx_description
1 polymer ?
#
loop_
_entity_poly.entity_id
_entity_poly.type
_entity_poly.pdbx_seq_one_letter_code
_entity_poly.pdbx_strand_id
1 'polypeptide(L)'
;MPGCKRTLARSGRRIANLGFSIVSQILALQSSERFTLEWASEYLAMKRPEIVEVQQRGGAGDKGRNVLAWHDPNTVPVRKWTLYQCKHYASAPGTSTAATEIGKVLFYSHRGDYTFPEEYHFVTYKGVTSPFQDLLDKPEDLRKFIIDNWDEHCQSKIRKRPLPRRAAERGSLLQPP
;
A
#
# COMPACT_ATOMS: atom_id res chain seq x y z
N MET A 1 22.82 11.41 -6.43
CA MET A 1 22.06 11.66 -5.18
C MET A 1 22.11 10.43 -4.27
N PRO A 2 23.11 10.30 -3.39
CA PRO A 2 23.27 9.12 -2.51
C PRO A 2 22.34 9.09 -1.29
N GLY A 3 21.61 10.18 -1.01
CA GLY A 3 20.85 10.37 0.23
C GLY A 3 19.49 9.64 0.28
N CYS A 4 18.77 9.54 -0.84
CA CYS A 4 17.44 8.88 -0.86
C CYS A 4 17.55 7.37 -0.65
N LYS A 5 18.53 6.73 -1.31
CA LYS A 5 18.87 5.31 -1.09
C LYS A 5 19.35 5.03 0.33
N ARG A 6 20.09 5.95 0.98
CA ARG A 6 20.53 5.78 2.38
C ARG A 6 19.41 5.95 3.39
N THR A 7 18.46 6.86 3.16
CA THR A 7 17.29 7.01 4.02
C THR A 7 16.37 5.79 3.90
N LEU A 8 16.23 5.20 2.70
CA LEU A 8 15.49 3.95 2.50
C LEU A 8 16.26 2.68 2.91
N ALA A 9 17.60 2.67 2.89
CA ALA A 9 18.42 1.55 3.36
C ALA A 9 18.60 1.54 4.89
N ARG A 10 18.65 2.73 5.53
CA ARG A 10 18.52 2.86 6.99
C ARG A 10 17.08 2.65 7.46
N SER A 11 16.09 3.12 6.69
CA SER A 11 14.68 2.72 6.92
C SER A 11 14.40 1.30 6.43
N GLY A 12 15.29 0.66 5.68
CA GLY A 12 15.15 -0.72 5.20
C GLY A 12 15.13 -1.73 6.34
N ARG A 13 15.73 -1.36 7.49
CA ARG A 13 15.56 -2.07 8.77
C ARG A 13 14.21 -1.83 9.45
N ARG A 14 13.45 -0.79 9.09
CA ARG A 14 12.06 -0.52 9.55
C ARG A 14 10.99 -0.87 8.51
N ILE A 15 11.32 -0.90 7.22
CA ILE A 15 10.55 -1.56 6.15
C ILE A 15 10.74 -3.10 6.28
N ALA A 16 11.63 -3.56 7.17
CA ALA A 16 11.81 -4.97 7.50
C ALA A 16 10.70 -5.59 8.32
N ASN A 17 9.90 -4.78 8.99
CA ASN A 17 8.63 -5.20 9.53
C ASN A 17 7.54 -4.58 8.66
N LEU A 18 7.43 -5.03 7.41
CA LEU A 18 6.13 -5.02 6.75
C LEU A 18 5.27 -5.99 7.58
N GLY A 19 4.69 -5.49 8.67
CA GLY A 19 3.80 -6.25 9.56
C GLY A 19 2.46 -6.57 8.91
N PHE A 20 2.44 -6.62 7.57
CA PHE A 20 1.27 -6.88 6.79
C PHE A 20 1.59 -7.92 5.74
N SER A 21 0.74 -8.92 5.67
CA SER A 21 0.87 -9.96 4.67
C SER A 21 0.26 -9.43 3.37
N ILE A 22 1.02 -9.43 2.28
CA ILE A 22 0.45 -9.26 0.94
C ILE A 22 -0.20 -10.59 0.63
N VAL A 23 -1.50 -10.67 0.91
CA VAL A 23 -2.25 -11.91 0.80
C VAL A 23 -3.04 -11.84 -0.48
N SER A 24 -2.72 -12.77 -1.36
CA SER A 24 -3.63 -13.36 -2.33
C SER A 24 -4.21 -12.47 -3.45
N GLN A 25 -4.63 -13.20 -4.48
CA GLN A 25 -5.44 -12.75 -5.59
C GLN A 25 -6.87 -13.23 -5.33
N ILE A 26 -7.85 -12.33 -5.48
CA ILE A 26 -9.27 -12.73 -5.51
C ILE A 26 -9.77 -12.55 -6.94
N LEU A 27 -10.15 -13.67 -7.56
CA LEU A 27 -10.81 -13.68 -8.86
C LEU A 27 -12.28 -13.28 -8.69
N ALA A 28 -12.62 -12.08 -9.15
CA ALA A 28 -13.99 -11.58 -9.18
C ALA A 28 -14.52 -11.57 -10.62
N LEU A 29 -15.79 -11.88 -10.89
CA LEU A 29 -16.32 -11.90 -12.26
C LEU A 29 -16.28 -10.52 -12.96
N GLN A 30 -16.28 -9.44 -12.19
CA GLN A 30 -16.09 -8.06 -12.66
C GLN A 30 -15.31 -7.27 -11.60
N SER A 31 -14.22 -6.58 -11.98
CA SER A 31 -13.54 -5.66 -11.06
C SER A 31 -14.26 -4.31 -11.02
N SER A 32 -15.30 -4.22 -10.20
CA SER A 32 -15.85 -2.95 -9.75
C SER A 32 -15.54 -2.75 -8.26
N GLU A 33 -15.21 -1.52 -7.88
CA GLU A 33 -15.08 -1.15 -6.46
C GLU A 33 -16.39 -1.46 -5.71
N ARG A 34 -17.52 -1.36 -6.40
CA ARG A 34 -18.85 -1.71 -5.89
C ARG A 34 -18.98 -3.18 -5.54
N PHE A 35 -18.57 -4.09 -6.43
CA PHE A 35 -18.59 -5.53 -6.15
C PHE A 35 -17.70 -5.85 -4.94
N THR A 36 -16.50 -5.28 -4.91
CA THR A 36 -15.56 -5.51 -3.80
C THR A 36 -16.13 -4.98 -2.49
N LEU A 37 -16.81 -3.84 -2.52
CA LEU A 37 -17.51 -3.27 -1.38
C LEU A 37 -18.61 -4.21 -0.88
N GLU A 38 -19.52 -4.64 -1.75
CA GLU A 38 -20.65 -5.53 -1.39
C GLU A 38 -20.16 -6.88 -0.88
N TRP A 39 -19.20 -7.49 -1.56
CA TRP A 39 -18.58 -8.75 -1.14
C TRP A 39 -17.92 -8.61 0.24
N ALA A 40 -17.21 -7.51 0.49
CA ALA A 40 -16.57 -7.27 1.78
C ALA A 40 -17.60 -6.96 2.88
N SER A 41 -18.60 -6.13 2.61
CA SER A 41 -19.60 -5.69 3.60
C SER A 41 -20.61 -6.76 3.95
N GLU A 42 -20.88 -7.70 3.05
CA GLU A 42 -21.86 -8.75 3.27
C GLU A 42 -21.17 -10.09 3.54
N TYR A 43 -20.64 -10.73 2.50
CA TYR A 43 -20.12 -12.09 2.60
C TYR A 43 -18.92 -12.18 3.55
N LEU A 44 -17.92 -11.31 3.38
CA LEU A 44 -16.75 -11.35 4.26
C LEU A 44 -17.09 -10.94 5.68
N ALA A 45 -17.85 -9.86 5.91
CA ALA A 45 -18.25 -9.48 7.26
C ALA A 45 -19.04 -10.59 7.99
N MET A 46 -19.84 -11.38 7.26
CA MET A 46 -20.51 -12.56 7.80
C MET A 46 -19.53 -13.70 8.14
N LYS A 47 -18.47 -13.90 7.34
CA LYS A 47 -17.50 -14.99 7.52
C LYS A 47 -16.32 -14.65 8.43
N ARG A 48 -16.02 -13.37 8.57
CA ARG A 48 -14.95 -12.78 9.36
C ARG A 48 -15.58 -11.77 10.32
N PRO A 49 -16.08 -12.22 11.48
CA PRO A 49 -16.76 -11.37 12.46
C PRO A 49 -15.88 -10.24 13.00
N GLU A 50 -14.56 -10.31 12.81
CA GLU A 50 -13.65 -9.22 13.11
C GLU A 50 -13.88 -8.00 12.21
N ILE A 51 -14.43 -8.15 11.00
CA ILE A 51 -14.75 -7.02 10.13
C ILE A 51 -15.99 -6.30 10.68
N VAL A 52 -15.77 -5.15 11.29
CA VAL A 52 -16.83 -4.35 11.93
C VAL A 52 -17.37 -3.23 11.04
N GLU A 53 -16.62 -2.85 10.01
CA GLU A 53 -17.00 -1.77 9.10
C GLU A 53 -16.26 -1.91 7.78
N VAL A 54 -16.95 -1.67 6.65
CA VAL A 54 -16.34 -1.64 5.32
C VAL A 54 -16.56 -0.27 4.68
N GLN A 55 -15.51 0.30 4.10
CA GLN A 55 -15.54 1.62 3.47
C GLN A 55 -14.95 1.60 2.07
N GLN A 56 -15.64 2.22 1.11
CA GLN A 56 -15.07 2.57 -0.19
C GLN A 56 -14.43 3.97 -0.14
N ARG A 57 -13.19 4.09 -0.62
CA ARG A 57 -12.40 5.32 -0.69
C ARG A 57 -11.87 5.62 -2.09
N GLY A 58 -12.21 4.80 -3.08
CA GLY A 58 -11.78 4.94 -4.46
C GLY A 58 -12.10 6.31 -5.06
N GLY A 59 -11.19 6.81 -5.90
CA GLY A 59 -11.33 8.10 -6.59
C GLY A 59 -10.09 8.99 -6.50
N ALA A 60 -10.24 10.24 -6.97
CA ALA A 60 -9.15 11.22 -6.92
C ALA A 60 -8.79 11.53 -5.47
N GLY A 61 -7.51 11.35 -5.09
CA GLY A 61 -7.04 11.60 -3.73
C GLY A 61 -7.25 10.45 -2.75
N ASP A 62 -7.65 9.26 -3.23
CA ASP A 62 -7.77 8.04 -2.45
C ASP A 62 -6.46 7.63 -1.75
N LYS A 63 -5.31 8.08 -2.28
CA LYS A 63 -3.95 7.75 -1.83
C LYS A 63 -3.69 6.25 -1.90
N GLY A 64 -4.26 5.55 -2.89
CA GLY A 64 -4.09 4.11 -3.10
C GLY A 64 -4.98 3.23 -2.23
N ARG A 65 -6.13 3.74 -1.75
CA ARG A 65 -7.09 2.96 -0.95
C ARG A 65 -8.41 2.82 -1.73
N ASN A 66 -8.78 1.62 -2.19
CA ASN A 66 -10.08 1.40 -2.82
C ASN A 66 -11.14 0.99 -1.80
N VAL A 67 -11.04 -0.22 -1.25
CA VAL A 67 -11.99 -0.75 -0.26
C VAL A 67 -11.22 -1.16 0.99
N LEU A 68 -11.65 -0.67 2.14
CA LEU A 68 -11.07 -0.95 3.44
C LEU A 68 -12.05 -1.76 4.26
N ALA A 69 -11.59 -2.83 4.90
CA ALA A 69 -12.34 -3.54 5.93
C ALA A 69 -11.67 -3.26 7.28
N TRP A 70 -12.35 -2.54 8.17
CA TRP A 70 -11.86 -2.24 9.50
C TRP A 70 -12.14 -3.40 10.44
N HIS A 71 -11.15 -3.74 11.26
CA HIS A 71 -11.26 -4.83 12.23
C HIS A 71 -11.57 -4.34 13.64
N ASP A 72 -11.28 -3.07 13.92
CA ASP A 72 -11.56 -2.43 15.20
C ASP A 72 -12.71 -1.41 15.06
N PRO A 73 -13.53 -1.21 16.11
CA PRO A 73 -14.54 -0.15 16.15
C PRO A 73 -13.96 1.24 15.92
N ASN A 74 -14.78 2.18 15.46
CA ASN A 74 -14.36 3.57 15.21
C ASN A 74 -13.96 4.35 16.48
N THR A 75 -14.21 3.79 17.67
CA THR A 75 -13.78 4.32 18.96
C THR A 75 -12.31 4.08 19.26
N VAL A 76 -11.66 3.14 18.55
CA VAL A 76 -10.23 2.84 18.72
C VAL A 76 -9.40 3.90 17.95
N PRO A 77 -8.43 4.58 18.58
CA PRO A 77 -7.63 5.62 17.91
C PRO A 77 -6.78 5.12 16.74
N VAL A 78 -6.26 3.89 16.87
CA VAL A 78 -5.40 3.23 15.88
C VAL A 78 -6.07 1.92 15.50
N ARG A 79 -6.91 1.96 14.48
CA ARG A 79 -7.70 0.81 14.02
C ARG A 79 -6.86 -0.09 13.11
N LYS A 80 -6.99 -1.40 13.29
CA LYS A 80 -6.54 -2.42 12.35
C LYS A 80 -7.49 -2.51 11.16
N TRP A 81 -6.94 -2.82 9.99
CA TRP A 81 -7.73 -2.87 8.76
C TRP A 81 -7.06 -3.69 7.66
N THR A 82 -7.88 -4.24 6.78
CA THR A 82 -7.47 -4.88 5.53
C THR A 82 -7.74 -3.96 4.36
N LEU A 83 -6.81 -3.92 3.39
CA LEU A 83 -6.97 -3.18 2.14
C LEU A 83 -7.23 -4.12 0.98
N TYR A 84 -8.31 -3.87 0.24
CA TYR A 84 -8.61 -4.52 -1.03
C TYR A 84 -8.38 -3.52 -2.18
N GLN A 85 -7.28 -3.67 -2.91
CA GLN A 85 -7.02 -2.91 -4.13
C GLN A 85 -7.78 -3.53 -5.29
N CYS A 86 -8.84 -2.85 -5.70
CA CYS A 86 -9.65 -3.19 -6.85
C CYS A 86 -9.56 -2.05 -7.87
N LYS A 87 -9.06 -2.36 -9.07
CA LYS A 87 -9.09 -1.44 -10.20
C LYS A 87 -9.58 -2.16 -11.44
N HIS A 88 -10.23 -1.40 -12.31
CA HIS A 88 -10.53 -1.88 -13.64
C HIS A 88 -9.27 -1.84 -14.50
N TYR A 89 -8.46 -2.89 -14.41
CA TYR A 89 -7.27 -3.04 -15.23
C TYR A 89 -7.66 -3.47 -16.64
N ALA A 90 -7.09 -2.81 -17.66
CA ALA A 90 -7.29 -3.21 -19.05
C ALA A 90 -6.76 -4.63 -19.34
N SER A 91 -5.70 -5.03 -18.63
CA SER A 91 -5.08 -6.35 -18.67
C SER A 91 -4.83 -6.87 -17.25
N ALA A 92 -4.46 -8.13 -17.09
CA ALA A 92 -3.99 -8.64 -15.80
C ALA A 92 -2.83 -7.75 -15.29
N PRO A 93 -2.89 -7.24 -14.04
CA PRO A 93 -1.81 -6.45 -13.47
C PRO A 93 -0.51 -7.27 -13.48
N GLY A 94 0.50 -6.67 -14.12
CA GLY A 94 1.87 -7.15 -14.07
C GLY A 94 2.66 -6.53 -12.93
N THR A 95 3.90 -6.97 -12.78
CA THR A 95 4.76 -6.59 -11.65
C THR A 95 4.96 -5.08 -11.50
N SER A 96 5.12 -4.34 -12.61
CA SER A 96 5.28 -2.87 -12.55
C SER A 96 4.01 -2.15 -12.05
N THR A 97 2.85 -2.61 -12.50
CA THR A 97 1.55 -2.06 -12.05
C THR A 97 1.35 -2.34 -10.58
N ALA A 98 1.57 -3.57 -10.15
CA ALA A 98 1.47 -3.96 -8.75
C ALA A 98 2.45 -3.18 -7.87
N ALA A 99 3.70 -3.02 -8.30
CA ALA A 99 4.70 -2.25 -7.59
C ALA A 99 4.31 -0.78 -7.42
N THR A 100 3.68 -0.20 -8.45
CA THR A 100 3.17 1.18 -8.37
C THR A 100 2.07 1.30 -7.31
N GLU A 101 1.13 0.35 -7.23
CA GLU A 101 0.04 0.39 -6.25
C GLU A 101 0.54 0.09 -4.83
N ILE A 102 1.39 -0.93 -4.64
CA ILE A 102 2.07 -1.21 -3.36
C ILE A 102 2.84 0.03 -2.90
N GLY A 103 3.61 0.65 -3.80
CA GLY A 103 4.41 1.82 -3.51
C GLY A 103 3.60 3.03 -3.01
N LYS A 104 2.40 3.24 -3.55
CA LYS A 104 1.48 4.29 -3.07
C LYS A 104 1.11 4.05 -1.61
N VAL A 105 0.67 2.83 -1.28
CA VAL A 105 0.25 2.48 0.07
C VAL A 105 1.41 2.66 1.04
N LEU A 106 2.59 2.12 0.71
CA LEU A 106 3.79 2.27 1.53
C LEU A 106 4.19 3.74 1.73
N PHE A 107 4.13 4.55 0.68
CA PHE A 107 4.50 5.95 0.74
C PHE A 107 3.57 6.76 1.65
N TYR A 108 2.26 6.62 1.48
CA TYR A 108 1.28 7.39 2.25
C TYR A 108 1.17 6.90 3.70
N SER A 109 1.30 5.59 3.94
CA SER A 109 1.44 5.06 5.30
C SER A 109 2.68 5.61 6.00
N HIS A 110 3.83 5.61 5.31
CA HIS A 110 5.08 6.13 5.89
C HIS A 110 5.03 7.64 6.14
N ARG A 111 4.29 8.39 5.32
CA ARG A 111 4.07 9.83 5.51
C ARG A 111 3.13 10.14 6.68
N GLY A 112 2.41 9.14 7.19
CA GLY A 112 1.47 9.27 8.31
C GLY A 112 0.06 9.67 7.90
N ASP A 113 -0.32 9.52 6.62
CA ASP A 113 -1.69 9.78 6.18
C ASP A 113 -2.70 8.75 6.71
N TYR A 114 -2.21 7.54 6.99
CA TYR A 114 -2.95 6.42 7.57
C TYR A 114 -1.97 5.37 8.11
N THR A 115 -2.46 4.44 8.93
CA THR A 115 -1.68 3.32 9.48
C THR A 115 -1.41 2.26 8.40
N PHE A 116 -0.40 1.40 8.54
CA PHE A 116 -0.27 0.27 7.63
C PHE A 116 -1.50 -0.66 7.76
N PRO A 117 -2.05 -1.18 6.65
CA PRO A 117 -3.04 -2.25 6.74
C PRO A 117 -2.40 -3.51 7.32
N GLU A 118 -3.17 -4.42 7.89
CA GLU A 118 -2.73 -5.75 8.37
C GLU A 118 -2.62 -6.74 7.20
N GLU A 119 -3.52 -6.60 6.22
CA GLU A 119 -3.55 -7.43 5.03
C GLU A 119 -3.74 -6.54 3.79
N TYR A 120 -3.07 -6.90 2.70
CA TYR A 120 -3.20 -6.20 1.43
C TYR A 120 -3.48 -7.17 0.27
N HIS A 121 -4.66 -7.03 -0.34
CA HIS A 121 -5.19 -7.95 -1.36
C HIS A 121 -5.36 -7.24 -2.70
N PHE A 122 -5.01 -7.93 -3.79
CA PHE A 122 -5.38 -7.52 -5.14
C PHE A 122 -6.65 -8.25 -5.59
N VAL A 123 -7.70 -7.47 -5.91
CA VAL A 123 -8.97 -8.00 -6.41
C VAL A 123 -9.10 -7.68 -7.90
N THR A 124 -9.10 -8.72 -8.72
CA THR A 124 -8.99 -8.61 -10.19
C THR A 124 -9.75 -9.74 -10.88
N TYR A 125 -10.45 -9.43 -11.97
CA TYR A 125 -11.18 -10.43 -12.75
C TYR A 125 -10.31 -11.18 -13.76
N LYS A 126 -9.20 -10.58 -14.18
CA LYS A 126 -8.24 -11.17 -15.13
C LYS A 126 -7.10 -11.90 -14.43
N GLY A 127 -7.19 -12.07 -13.12
CA GLY A 127 -6.07 -12.52 -12.31
C GLY A 127 -4.88 -11.55 -12.38
N VAL A 128 -3.67 -12.09 -12.23
CA VAL A 128 -2.38 -11.40 -12.26
C VAL A 128 -1.48 -12.12 -13.26
N THR A 129 -0.46 -11.46 -13.77
CA THR A 129 0.53 -12.14 -14.63
C THR A 129 1.33 -13.17 -13.84
N SER A 130 1.78 -14.26 -14.45
CA SER A 130 2.61 -15.28 -13.79
C SER A 130 3.84 -14.71 -13.07
N PRO A 131 4.62 -13.77 -13.64
CA PRO A 131 5.76 -13.19 -12.93
C PRO A 131 5.36 -12.41 -11.67
N PHE A 132 4.17 -11.82 -11.65
CA PHE A 132 3.67 -11.17 -10.43
C PHE A 132 3.15 -12.22 -9.42
N GLN A 133 2.52 -13.31 -9.88
CA GLN A 133 2.14 -14.42 -9.01
C GLN A 133 3.37 -15.03 -8.32
N ASP A 134 4.46 -15.29 -9.06
CA ASP A 134 5.70 -15.85 -8.51
C ASP A 134 6.28 -14.97 -7.38
N LEU A 135 6.09 -13.65 -7.47
CA LEU A 135 6.50 -12.71 -6.43
C LEU A 135 5.55 -12.72 -5.24
N LEU A 136 4.24 -12.87 -5.46
CA LEU A 136 3.26 -13.02 -4.36
C LEU A 136 3.53 -14.29 -3.55
N ASP A 137 3.93 -15.37 -4.22
CA ASP A 137 4.27 -16.65 -3.59
C ASP A 137 5.58 -16.57 -2.77
N LYS A 138 6.41 -15.56 -3.04
CA LYS A 138 7.69 -15.30 -2.36
C LYS A 138 7.78 -13.86 -1.84
N PRO A 139 7.20 -13.57 -0.66
CA PRO A 139 7.13 -12.22 -0.11
C PRO A 139 8.48 -11.49 -0.01
N GLU A 140 9.57 -12.21 0.26
CA GLU A 140 10.92 -11.62 0.31
C GLU A 140 11.41 -11.13 -1.06
N ASP A 141 11.11 -11.88 -2.12
CA ASP A 141 11.45 -11.50 -3.50
C ASP A 141 10.61 -10.32 -3.95
N LEU A 142 9.31 -10.30 -3.62
CA LEU A 142 8.45 -9.14 -3.86
C LEU A 142 8.99 -7.91 -3.14
N ARG A 143 9.35 -8.04 -1.87
CA ARG A 143 9.90 -6.94 -1.09
C ARG A 143 11.19 -6.40 -1.70
N LYS A 144 12.12 -7.29 -2.08
CA LYS A 144 13.34 -6.92 -2.78
C LYS A 144 13.03 -6.21 -4.09
N PHE A 145 12.10 -6.73 -4.88
CA PHE A 145 11.66 -6.14 -6.14
C PHE A 145 11.13 -4.72 -5.93
N ILE A 146 10.28 -4.48 -4.92
CA ILE A 146 9.74 -3.14 -4.63
C ILE A 146 10.84 -2.15 -4.25
N ILE A 147 11.80 -2.58 -3.42
CA ILE A 147 12.92 -1.73 -2.98
C ILE A 147 13.82 -1.38 -4.16
N ASP A 148 14.17 -2.37 -4.99
CA ASP A 148 15.08 -2.20 -6.13
C ASP A 148 14.47 -1.29 -7.21
N ASN A 149 13.15 -1.38 -7.42
CA ASN A 149 12.42 -0.65 -8.47
C ASN A 149 11.65 0.59 -7.95
N TRP A 150 11.96 1.05 -6.73
CA TRP A 150 11.23 2.16 -6.09
C TRP A 150 11.29 3.45 -6.89
N ASP A 151 12.48 3.85 -7.34
CA ASP A 151 12.69 5.12 -8.04
C ASP A 151 11.94 5.14 -9.39
N GLU A 152 11.92 4.01 -10.11
CA GLU A 152 11.32 3.88 -11.42
C GLU A 152 9.78 3.85 -11.37
N HIS A 153 9.21 3.03 -10.49
CA HIS A 153 7.78 2.75 -10.49
C HIS A 153 6.98 3.50 -9.43
N CYS A 154 7.62 3.90 -8.33
CA CYS A 154 6.94 4.55 -7.21
C CYS A 154 7.18 6.06 -7.21
N GLN A 155 8.43 6.52 -7.24
CA GLN A 155 8.73 7.95 -7.09
C GLN A 155 8.19 8.81 -8.24
N SER A 156 8.36 8.34 -9.48
CA SER A 156 7.95 9.05 -10.70
C SER A 156 6.42 9.15 -10.84
N LYS A 157 5.67 8.15 -10.37
CA LYS A 157 4.21 8.05 -10.54
C LYS A 157 3.41 8.55 -9.33
N ILE A 158 4.00 8.60 -8.14
CA ILE A 158 3.34 9.10 -6.91
C ILE A 158 3.40 10.64 -6.83
N ARG A 159 4.37 11.29 -7.49
CA ARG A 159 4.57 12.74 -7.42
C ARG A 159 4.83 13.38 -8.78
N LYS A 160 4.06 14.44 -9.09
CA LYS A 160 4.46 15.48 -10.07
C LYS A 160 5.40 16.55 -9.49
N ARG A 161 5.62 16.61 -8.16
CA ARG A 161 6.45 17.65 -7.51
C ARG A 161 7.52 17.06 -6.56
N PRO A 162 8.80 17.45 -6.68
CA PRO A 162 9.87 16.97 -5.79
C PRO A 162 9.68 17.42 -4.33
N LEU A 163 10.21 16.67 -3.38
CA LEU A 163 10.29 17.10 -1.98
C LEU A 163 11.29 18.27 -1.88
N PRO A 164 11.02 19.34 -1.10
CA PRO A 164 12.09 20.24 -0.71
C PRO A 164 13.13 19.40 0.07
N ARG A 165 14.39 19.46 -0.36
CA ARG A 165 15.49 18.85 0.39
C ARG A 165 15.43 19.42 1.80
N ARG A 166 15.26 18.58 2.82
CA ARG A 166 15.51 19.03 4.19
C ARG A 166 16.97 19.48 4.23
N ALA A 167 17.18 20.78 4.45
CA ALA A 167 18.48 21.32 4.73
C ALA A 167 19.04 20.56 5.94
N ALA A 168 20.20 19.95 5.73
CA ALA A 168 21.02 19.45 6.82
C ALA A 168 21.45 20.63 7.70
N GLU A 169 21.66 20.34 8.98
CA GLU A 169 22.50 21.12 9.90
C GLU A 169 21.95 22.48 10.37
N ARG A 170 21.19 22.46 11.47
CA ARG A 170 21.32 23.52 12.49
C ARG A 170 22.36 23.05 13.50
N GLY A 171 23.62 23.27 13.15
CA GLY A 171 24.75 23.29 14.08
C GLY A 171 25.37 24.68 14.04
N SER A 172 25.65 25.23 15.22
CA SER A 172 26.37 26.49 15.49
C SER A 172 25.59 27.81 15.33
N LEU A 173 25.06 28.33 16.44
CA LEU A 173 25.65 29.47 17.16
C LEU A 173 24.87 29.71 18.47
N LEU A 174 25.43 29.24 19.58
CA LEU A 174 25.22 29.87 20.87
C LEU A 174 26.25 31.00 20.97
N GLN A 175 25.80 32.23 21.20
CA GLN A 175 26.58 33.22 21.92
C GLN A 175 25.71 33.72 23.09
N PRO A 176 26.18 33.66 24.34
CA PRO A 176 25.52 34.30 25.47
C PRO A 176 25.82 35.82 25.48
N PRO A 177 25.06 36.61 26.26
CA PRO A 177 25.12 38.08 26.26
C PRO A 177 26.45 38.67 26.72
#